data_AF-A0A2M7MA26-F1
#
_entry.id   AF-A0A2M7MA26-F1
#
_cell.length_a   1.000
_cell.length_b   1.000
_cell.length_c   1.000
_cell.angle_alpha   90.00
_cell.angle_beta   90.00
_cell.angle_gamma   90.00
#
_symmetry.space_group_name_H-M   'P 1'
#
loop_
_entity.id
_entity.type
_entity.pdbx_description
1 polymer ?
#
loop_
_entity_poly.entity_id
_entity_poly.type
_entity_poly.pdbx_seq_one_letter_code
_entity_poly.pdbx_strand_id
1 'polypeptide(L)'
;MSLWRNHKAKQFESARRVFEPGLVSLQNLDAAFVGQPQNWVTIVEGLWRQKWISETDFFNIQVAYAFGLMIANTDIHNGNLAFYLKDGLPNGLAPIYDMLPMAYMPKQGELPNPNYQLPRFIPGSDDAKAQAKQMALKFWHQVVQNTLISNSFKSLINAI
;
A
#
# COMPACT_ATOMS: atom_id res chain seq x y z
N MET A 1 4.15 26.40 35.10
CA MET A 1 4.83 26.49 33.79
C MET A 1 6.07 25.59 33.80
N SER A 2 5.85 24.28 33.98
CA SER A 2 6.92 23.30 34.23
C SER A 2 7.30 22.56 32.95
N LEU A 3 8.60 22.63 32.64
CA LEU A 3 9.48 21.49 32.40
C LEU A 3 8.78 20.17 32.04
N TRP A 4 8.91 19.73 30.78
CA TRP A 4 9.22 18.34 30.39
C TRP A 4 9.80 18.35 28.96
N ARG A 5 11.09 18.70 28.87
CA ARG A 5 11.99 18.26 27.81
C ARG A 5 12.44 16.85 28.16
N ASN A 6 12.48 15.96 27.16
CA ASN A 6 13.05 14.61 27.14
C ASN A 6 12.21 13.51 27.80
N HIS A 7 11.45 12.78 26.99
CA HIS A 7 11.80 11.43 26.49
C HIS A 7 10.57 10.85 25.76
N LYS A 8 10.79 10.29 24.56
CA LYS A 8 9.82 9.60 23.67
C LYS A 8 8.98 10.45 22.70
N ALA A 9 9.52 11.53 22.15
CA ALA A 9 9.07 12.11 20.89
C ALA A 9 10.05 11.75 19.75
N LYS A 10 10.37 10.45 19.59
CA LYS A 10 11.26 9.93 18.52
C LYS A 10 10.60 8.86 17.65
N GLN A 11 9.29 8.72 17.74
CA GLN A 11 8.49 7.98 16.78
C GLN A 11 7.36 8.92 16.41
N PHE A 12 7.10 9.12 15.12
CA PHE A 12 6.09 10.04 14.58
C PHE A 12 6.44 11.52 14.53
N GLU A 13 7.63 11.84 13.99
CA GLU A 13 7.84 13.16 13.38
C GLU A 13 7.93 13.01 11.86
N SER A 14 7.03 13.71 11.19
CA SER A 14 6.81 13.76 9.76
C SER A 14 8.07 14.20 9.02
N ALA A 15 8.79 13.23 8.46
CA ALA A 15 9.85 13.51 7.51
C ALA A 15 9.21 13.94 6.18
N ARG A 16 9.45 15.20 5.82
CA ARG A 16 9.43 15.70 4.43
C ARG A 16 9.90 14.58 3.49
N ARG A 17 9.15 14.29 2.43
CA ARG A 17 9.53 13.36 1.33
C ARG A 17 10.83 13.86 0.68
N VAL A 18 11.96 13.55 1.30
CA VAL A 18 13.26 13.51 0.67
C VAL A 18 13.36 12.07 0.22
N PHE A 19 13.03 11.82 -1.05
CA PHE A 19 13.43 10.56 -1.67
C PHE A 19 14.96 10.52 -1.56
N GLU A 20 15.49 9.46 -0.94
CA GLU A 20 16.90 9.08 -1.04
C GLU A 20 17.35 9.30 -2.50
N PRO A 21 18.52 9.90 -2.78
CA PRO A 21 18.98 10.10 -4.14
C PRO A 21 19.01 8.74 -4.86
N GLY A 22 17.99 8.48 -5.69
CA GLY A 22 17.79 7.18 -6.33
C GLY A 22 16.42 6.51 -6.17
N LEU A 23 15.33 7.22 -5.86
CA LEU A 23 13.96 6.66 -5.94
C LEU A 23 13.10 7.42 -6.96
N VAL A 24 12.20 6.70 -7.63
CA VAL A 24 11.16 7.26 -8.50
C VAL A 24 9.80 6.61 -8.19
N SER A 25 8.75 7.41 -8.06
CA SER A 25 7.39 6.88 -7.88
C SER A 25 6.83 6.32 -9.19
N LEU A 26 5.89 5.38 -9.11
CA LEU A 26 5.16 4.89 -10.29
C LEU A 26 4.44 6.03 -11.00
N GLN A 27 3.91 7.01 -10.25
CA GLN A 27 3.28 8.21 -10.83
C GLN A 27 4.24 9.00 -11.74
N ASN A 28 5.48 9.20 -11.31
CA ASN A 28 6.47 9.94 -12.11
C ASN A 28 7.03 9.09 -13.24
N LEU A 29 7.10 7.77 -13.05
CA LEU A 29 7.47 6.84 -14.09
C LEU A 29 6.42 6.83 -15.21
N ASP A 30 5.14 6.63 -14.88
CA ASP A 30 4.00 6.54 -15.81
C ASP A 30 3.75 7.84 -16.61
N ALA A 31 3.96 9.00 -15.99
CA ALA A 31 3.87 10.30 -16.66
C ALA A 31 4.84 10.42 -17.86
N ALA A 32 5.92 9.65 -17.87
CA ALA A 32 6.85 9.58 -18.99
C ALA A 32 6.37 8.62 -20.12
N PHE A 33 5.33 7.80 -19.90
CA PHE A 33 4.91 6.74 -20.84
C PHE A 33 3.50 6.89 -21.44
N VAL A 34 2.45 7.21 -20.66
CA VAL A 34 1.05 7.11 -21.16
C VAL A 34 0.14 8.29 -20.77
N GLY A 35 0.37 8.93 -19.62
CA GLY A 35 -0.37 10.14 -19.22
C GLY A 35 -1.87 9.96 -18.93
N GLN A 36 -2.38 8.73 -18.82
CA GLN A 36 -3.76 8.44 -18.43
C GLN A 36 -3.79 7.73 -17.06
N PRO A 37 -4.70 8.13 -16.14
CA PRO A 37 -4.78 7.50 -14.82
C PRO A 37 -5.18 6.03 -14.94
N GLN A 38 -4.25 5.14 -14.58
CA GLN A 38 -4.43 3.69 -14.54
C GLN A 38 -4.05 3.15 -13.16
N ASN A 39 -4.53 1.94 -12.84
CA ASN A 39 -4.14 1.24 -11.61
C ASN A 39 -2.69 0.71 -11.71
N TRP A 40 -2.10 0.34 -10.57
CA TRP A 40 -0.72 -0.15 -10.52
C TRP A 40 -0.47 -1.29 -11.49
N VAL A 41 -1.31 -2.33 -11.46
CA VAL A 41 -1.13 -3.57 -12.25
C VAL A 41 -1.08 -3.27 -13.74
N THR A 42 -1.98 -2.42 -14.25
CA THR A 42 -2.01 -2.03 -15.66
C THR A 42 -0.75 -1.28 -16.08
N ILE A 43 -0.27 -0.35 -15.26
CA ILE A 43 0.95 0.41 -15.57
C ILE A 43 2.16 -0.53 -15.55
N VAL A 44 2.28 -1.36 -14.50
CA VAL A 44 3.46 -2.21 -14.34
C VAL A 44 3.50 -3.38 -15.32
N GLU A 45 2.36 -3.82 -15.86
CA GLU A 45 2.33 -4.73 -16.99
C GLU A 45 2.99 -4.12 -18.23
N GLY A 46 2.72 -2.84 -18.52
CA GLY A 46 3.35 -2.12 -19.61
C GLY A 46 4.87 -1.99 -19.44
N LEU A 47 5.32 -1.71 -18.22
CA LEU A 47 6.74 -1.63 -17.87
C LEU A 47 7.44 -2.99 -18.00
N TRP A 48 6.79 -4.05 -17.55
CA TRP A 48 7.30 -5.42 -17.63
C TRP A 48 7.41 -5.91 -19.06
N ARG A 49 6.39 -5.69 -19.90
CA ARG A 49 6.41 -6.03 -21.34
C ARG A 49 7.55 -5.33 -22.09
N GLN A 50 7.90 -4.12 -21.67
CA GLN A 50 9.01 -3.34 -22.20
C GLN A 50 10.35 -3.63 -21.49
N LYS A 51 10.39 -4.58 -20.54
CA LYS A 51 11.58 -5.02 -19.79
C LYS A 51 12.22 -3.95 -18.88
N TRP A 52 11.44 -2.96 -18.44
CA TRP A 52 11.90 -1.95 -17.47
C TRP A 52 11.91 -2.46 -16.03
N ILE A 53 11.08 -3.47 -15.74
CA ILE A 53 11.03 -4.14 -14.44
C ILE A 53 11.12 -5.65 -14.62
N SER A 54 11.59 -6.34 -13.58
CA SER A 54 11.67 -7.79 -13.60
C SER A 54 10.29 -8.44 -13.50
N GLU A 55 10.18 -9.71 -13.91
CA GLU A 55 8.98 -10.52 -13.67
C GLU A 55 8.67 -10.65 -12.17
N THR A 56 9.71 -10.75 -11.34
CA THR A 56 9.57 -10.80 -9.88
C THR A 56 8.96 -9.51 -9.32
N ASP A 57 9.43 -8.34 -9.78
CA ASP A 57 8.84 -7.05 -9.39
C ASP A 57 7.38 -6.96 -9.84
N PHE A 58 7.11 -7.33 -11.10
CA PHE A 58 5.75 -7.34 -11.64
C PHE A 58 4.80 -8.21 -10.81
N PHE A 59 5.23 -9.41 -10.43
CA PHE A 59 4.47 -10.32 -9.57
C PHE A 59 4.26 -9.72 -8.16
N ASN A 60 5.33 -9.21 -7.53
CA ASN A 60 5.25 -8.62 -6.20
C ASN A 60 4.29 -7.41 -6.14
N ILE A 61 4.24 -6.61 -7.20
CA ILE A 61 3.34 -5.46 -7.29
C ILE A 61 1.89 -5.90 -7.42
N GLN A 62 1.62 -6.96 -8.19
CA GLN A 62 0.28 -7.55 -8.28
C GLN A 62 -0.19 -8.06 -6.91
N VAL A 63 0.68 -8.76 -6.18
CA VAL A 63 0.41 -9.22 -4.81
C VAL A 63 0.11 -8.03 -3.90
N ALA A 64 0.95 -6.99 -3.92
CA ALA A 64 0.80 -5.81 -3.09
C ALA A 64 -0.50 -5.04 -3.38
N TYR A 65 -0.84 -4.86 -4.66
CA TYR A 65 -2.08 -4.20 -5.07
C TYR A 65 -3.32 -4.97 -4.62
N ALA A 66 -3.36 -6.28 -4.90
CA ALA A 66 -4.46 -7.14 -4.47
C ALA A 66 -4.58 -7.19 -2.95
N PHE A 67 -3.46 -7.25 -2.22
CA PHE A 67 -3.42 -7.21 -0.76
C PHE A 67 -4.04 -5.90 -0.23
N GLY A 68 -3.63 -4.76 -0.78
CA GLY A 68 -4.18 -3.45 -0.44
C GLY A 68 -5.71 -3.41 -0.56
N LEU A 69 -6.26 -3.91 -1.67
CA LEU A 69 -7.71 -4.00 -1.87
C LEU A 69 -8.38 -4.90 -0.82
N MET A 70 -7.78 -6.04 -0.47
CA MET A 70 -8.32 -7.00 0.49
C MET A 70 -8.24 -6.54 1.95
N ILE A 71 -7.36 -5.58 2.25
CA ILE A 71 -7.34 -4.91 3.55
C ILE A 71 -8.16 -3.60 3.56
N ALA A 72 -8.96 -3.34 2.53
CA ALA A 72 -9.74 -2.10 2.40
C ALA A 72 -8.87 -0.82 2.40
N ASN A 73 -7.69 -0.88 1.78
CA ASN A 73 -6.92 0.31 1.49
C ASN A 73 -7.57 1.06 0.32
N THR A 74 -8.23 2.17 0.64
CA THR A 74 -8.87 3.07 -0.33
C THR A 74 -7.93 4.16 -0.85
N ASP A 75 -6.67 4.18 -0.42
CA ASP A 75 -5.67 5.20 -0.78
C ASP A 75 -4.51 4.59 -1.59
N ILE A 76 -4.82 3.61 -2.45
CA ILE A 76 -3.86 3.00 -3.36
C ILE A 76 -3.73 3.90 -4.61
N HIS A 77 -2.73 4.77 -4.62
CA HIS A 77 -2.45 5.67 -5.73
C HIS A 77 -1.02 5.51 -6.27
N ASN A 78 -0.76 5.94 -7.51
CA ASN A 78 0.54 5.73 -8.18
C ASN A 78 1.73 6.40 -7.46
N GLY A 79 1.48 7.38 -6.58
CA GLY A 79 2.51 7.97 -5.72
C GLY A 79 2.96 7.09 -4.53
N ASN A 80 2.29 5.96 -4.26
CA ASN A 80 2.56 5.05 -3.13
C ASN A 80 3.31 3.78 -3.55
N LEU A 81 3.76 3.71 -4.80
CA LEU A 81 4.66 2.69 -5.31
C LEU A 81 5.91 3.37 -5.83
N ALA A 82 7.10 2.82 -5.54
CA ALA A 82 8.35 3.39 -5.99
C ALA A 82 9.36 2.32 -6.42
N PHE A 83 10.32 2.74 -7.23
CA PHE A 83 11.44 1.92 -7.71
C PHE A 83 12.74 2.61 -7.35
N TYR A 84 13.78 1.82 -7.10
CA TYR A 84 15.13 2.35 -7.08
C TYR A 84 15.56 2.75 -8.48
N LEU A 85 16.44 3.73 -8.57
CA LEU A 85 17.08 4.17 -9.79
C LEU A 85 18.56 3.79 -9.77
N LYS A 86 19.04 3.30 -10.91
CA LYS A 86 20.46 3.15 -11.21
C LYS A 86 20.71 3.69 -12.61
N ASP A 87 21.65 4.62 -12.73
CA ASP A 87 22.00 5.27 -14.00
C ASP A 87 20.79 5.89 -14.71
N GLY A 88 19.82 6.41 -13.94
CA GLY A 88 18.60 7.04 -14.45
C GLY A 88 17.48 6.07 -14.83
N LEU A 89 17.66 4.76 -14.64
CA LEU A 89 16.69 3.72 -15.00
C LEU A 89 16.17 2.99 -13.74
N PRO A 90 14.90 2.52 -13.73
CA PRO A 90 14.40 1.63 -12.69
C PRO A 90 15.30 0.41 -12.49
N ASN A 91 15.65 0.14 -11.24
CA ASN A 91 16.55 -0.92 -10.82
C ASN A 91 15.97 -1.65 -9.59
N GLY A 92 14.77 -2.20 -9.78
CA GLY A 92 14.06 -2.99 -8.78
C GLY A 92 13.04 -2.20 -7.97
N LEU A 93 12.03 -2.93 -7.50
CA LEU A 93 10.98 -2.41 -6.64
C LEU A 93 11.54 -1.94 -5.30
N ALA A 94 11.20 -0.71 -4.89
CA ALA A 94 11.47 -0.24 -3.55
C ALA A 94 10.51 -0.93 -2.55
N PRO A 95 10.85 -1.01 -1.24
CA PRO A 95 9.96 -1.60 -0.25
C PRO A 95 8.54 -1.04 -0.35
N ILE A 96 7.53 -1.91 -0.29
CA ILE A 96 6.13 -1.49 -0.28
C ILE A 96 5.85 -0.73 1.03
N TYR A 97 5.19 0.42 0.93
CA TYR A 97 4.81 1.26 2.05
C TYR A 97 3.33 1.68 1.95
N ASP A 98 2.82 2.31 3.00
CA ASP A 98 1.47 2.87 3.08
C ASP A 98 0.33 1.85 2.79
N MET A 99 0.51 0.63 3.32
CA MET A 99 -0.48 -0.45 3.26
C MET A 99 -1.36 -0.45 4.50
N LEU A 100 -2.30 0.49 4.54
CA LEU A 100 -3.21 0.72 5.67
C LEU A 100 -4.68 0.51 5.25
N PRO A 101 -5.55 0.02 6.15
CA PRO A 101 -6.96 -0.23 5.85
C PRO A 101 -7.77 1.08 5.90
N MET A 102 -7.49 1.99 4.97
CA MET A 102 -7.93 3.40 5.00
C MET A 102 -9.45 3.60 4.94
N ALA A 103 -10.23 2.60 4.49
CA ALA A 103 -11.69 2.63 4.63
C ALA A 103 -12.16 2.82 6.07
N TYR A 104 -11.36 2.38 7.05
CA TYR A 104 -11.64 2.48 8.47
C TYR A 104 -10.97 3.65 9.18
N MET A 105 -10.31 4.55 8.46
CA MET A 105 -9.67 5.72 9.04
C MET A 105 -10.69 6.50 9.89
N PRO A 106 -10.43 6.74 11.18
CA PRO A 106 -11.33 7.52 12.02
C PRO A 106 -11.55 8.91 11.44
N LYS A 107 -12.82 9.34 11.38
CA LYS A 107 -13.19 10.69 10.92
C LYS A 107 -13.78 11.44 12.10
N GLN A 108 -13.21 12.60 12.42
CA GLN A 108 -13.66 13.42 13.56
C GLN A 108 -13.69 12.66 14.92
N GLY A 109 -12.83 11.64 15.08
CA GLY A 109 -12.78 10.81 16.28
C GLY A 109 -13.73 9.61 16.29
N GLU A 110 -14.57 9.45 15.27
CA GLU A 110 -15.52 8.35 15.16
C GLU A 110 -14.98 7.24 14.25
N LEU A 111 -15.29 5.99 14.60
CA LEU A 111 -15.01 4.82 13.75
C LEU A 111 -16.09 4.72 12.67
N PRO A 112 -15.76 4.86 11.38
CA PRO A 112 -16.75 4.70 10.32
C PRO A 112 -17.14 3.22 10.17
N ASN A 113 -18.36 2.96 9.72
CA ASN A 113 -18.74 1.67 9.14
C ASN A 113 -18.87 1.82 7.61
N PRO A 114 -17.75 1.71 6.86
CA PRO A 114 -17.71 2.10 5.46
C PRO A 114 -18.51 1.17 4.52
N ASN A 115 -19.06 0.06 5.02
CA ASN A 115 -19.63 -1.02 4.19
C ASN A 115 -18.72 -1.35 2.99
N TYR A 116 -17.41 -1.47 3.24
CA TYR A 116 -16.44 -1.67 2.18
C TYR A 116 -16.67 -3.01 1.50
N GLN A 117 -16.82 -2.98 0.18
CA GLN A 117 -16.97 -4.16 -0.65
C GLN A 117 -15.73 -4.31 -1.51
N LEU A 118 -15.17 -5.51 -1.50
CA LEU A 118 -14.06 -5.85 -2.39
C LEU A 118 -14.52 -5.68 -3.85
N PRO A 119 -13.70 -5.07 -4.73
CA PRO A 119 -14.05 -4.96 -6.14
C PRO A 119 -14.32 -6.34 -6.74
N ARG A 120 -15.37 -6.44 -7.59
CA ARG A 120 -15.74 -7.70 -8.27
C ARG A 120 -14.60 -8.29 -9.09
N PHE A 121 -13.74 -7.42 -9.63
CA PHE A 121 -12.56 -7.79 -10.38
C PHE A 121 -11.33 -7.19 -9.72
N ILE A 122 -10.38 -8.06 -9.35
CA ILE A 122 -9.05 -7.67 -8.87
C ILE A 122 -8.06 -7.96 -10.01
N PRO A 123 -7.36 -6.94 -10.52
CA PRO A 123 -6.36 -7.14 -11.56
C PRO A 123 -5.15 -7.92 -11.01
N GLY A 124 -4.55 -8.73 -11.87
CA GLY A 124 -3.38 -9.55 -11.57
C GLY A 124 -3.62 -11.05 -11.74
N SER A 125 -2.54 -11.82 -11.72
CA SER A 125 -2.56 -13.28 -11.87
C SER A 125 -3.29 -13.97 -10.71
N ASP A 126 -3.79 -15.18 -10.97
CA ASP A 126 -4.46 -15.98 -9.94
C ASP A 126 -3.53 -16.31 -8.77
N ASP A 127 -2.25 -16.59 -9.05
CA ASP A 127 -1.24 -16.84 -8.02
C ASP A 127 -0.99 -15.60 -7.15
N ALA A 128 -0.89 -14.42 -7.76
CA ALA A 128 -0.69 -13.18 -7.02
C ALA A 128 -1.89 -12.87 -6.11
N LYS A 129 -3.12 -13.09 -6.61
CA LYS A 129 -4.36 -12.95 -5.83
C LYS A 129 -4.44 -13.97 -4.71
N ALA A 130 -4.04 -15.21 -4.95
CA ALA A 130 -4.01 -16.27 -3.94
C ALA A 130 -3.03 -15.93 -2.80
N GLN A 131 -1.83 -15.45 -3.14
CA GLN A 131 -0.84 -15.01 -2.16
C GLN A 131 -1.32 -13.79 -1.37
N ALA A 132 -1.87 -12.78 -2.06
CA ALA A 132 -2.46 -11.61 -1.43
C ALA A 132 -3.57 -11.97 -0.43
N LYS A 133 -4.43 -12.94 -0.78
CA LYS A 133 -5.49 -13.43 0.10
C LYS A 133 -4.93 -14.06 1.37
N GLN A 134 -3.90 -14.89 1.26
CA GLN A 134 -3.24 -15.48 2.44
C GLN A 134 -2.65 -14.41 3.35
N MET A 135 -2.01 -13.39 2.76
CA MET A 135 -1.48 -12.24 3.50
C MET A 135 -2.58 -11.43 4.20
N ALA A 136 -3.70 -11.15 3.52
CA ALA A 136 -4.83 -10.42 4.06
C ALA A 136 -5.49 -11.16 5.23
N LEU A 137 -5.71 -12.47 5.11
CA LEU A 137 -6.23 -13.30 6.20
C LEU A 137 -5.31 -13.26 7.43
N LYS A 138 -3.99 -13.38 7.22
CA LYS A 138 -3.01 -13.27 8.30
C LYS A 138 -3.02 -11.89 8.95
N PHE A 139 -3.08 -10.83 8.15
CA PHE A 139 -3.17 -9.44 8.63
C PHE A 139 -4.39 -9.25 9.52
N TRP A 140 -5.59 -9.59 9.03
CA TRP A 140 -6.83 -9.42 9.80
C TRP A 140 -6.86 -10.28 11.05
N HIS A 141 -6.34 -11.51 10.99
CA HIS A 141 -6.17 -12.34 12.18
C HIS A 141 -5.27 -11.66 13.22
N GLN A 142 -4.13 -11.08 12.82
CA GLN A 142 -3.26 -10.34 13.73
C GLN A 142 -3.94 -9.11 14.33
N VAL A 143 -4.73 -8.38 13.54
CA VAL A 143 -5.51 -7.22 14.00
C VAL A 143 -6.51 -7.63 15.10
N VAL A 144 -7.25 -8.72 14.89
CA VAL A 144 -8.22 -9.22 15.88
C VAL A 144 -7.53 -9.67 17.18
N GLN A 145 -6.37 -10.30 17.09
CA GLN A 145 -5.60 -10.76 18.26
C GLN A 145 -4.83 -9.64 18.98
N ASN A 146 -4.63 -8.48 18.35
CA ASN A 146 -3.81 -7.41 18.92
C ASN A 146 -4.53 -6.71 20.10
N THR A 147 -3.92 -6.71 21.28
CA THR A 147 -4.50 -6.12 22.50
C THR A 147 -4.54 -4.58 22.48
N LEU A 148 -3.76 -3.93 21.63
CA LEU A 148 -3.76 -2.47 21.46
C LEU A 148 -4.94 -1.96 20.61
N ILE A 149 -5.66 -2.86 19.94
CA ILE A 149 -6.76 -2.52 19.05
C ILE A 149 -8.08 -2.64 19.81
N SER A 150 -8.90 -1.60 19.72
CA SER A 150 -10.19 -1.52 20.42
C SER A 150 -11.15 -2.66 20.03
N ASN A 151 -11.94 -3.13 21.00
CA ASN A 151 -12.96 -4.16 20.75
C ASN A 151 -14.03 -3.68 19.77
N SER A 152 -14.39 -2.39 19.79
CA SER A 152 -15.35 -1.81 18.84
C SER A 152 -14.88 -1.93 17.40
N PHE A 153 -13.59 -1.70 17.14
CA PHE A 153 -13.03 -1.90 15.81
C PHE A 153 -13.00 -3.38 15.40
N LYS A 154 -12.65 -4.29 16.34
CA LYS A 154 -12.66 -5.74 16.06
C LYS A 154 -14.04 -6.25 15.71
N SER A 155 -15.08 -5.79 16.41
CA SER A 155 -16.47 -6.13 16.10
C SER A 155 -16.89 -5.68 14.70
N LEU A 156 -16.37 -4.54 14.23
CA LEU A 156 -16.64 -4.02 12.90
C LEU A 156 -16.04 -4.88 11.78
N ILE A 157 -14.79 -5.32 11.94
CA ILE A 157 -14.08 -6.10 10.91
C ILE A 157 -14.39 -7.60 10.95
N ASN A 158 -14.92 -8.13 12.07
CA ASN A 158 -15.39 -9.52 12.16
C ASN A 158 -16.68 -9.79 11.36
N ALA A 159 -17.31 -8.75 10.80
CA ALA A 159 -18.45 -8.87 9.91
C ALA A 159 -18.07 -9.10 8.44
N ILE A 160 -16.78 -9.33 8.16
CA ILE A 160 -16.14 -9.41 6.83
C ILE A 160 -15.45 -10.76 6.68
#